data_AF-A0A2G5C194-F1
#
_entry.id   AF-A0A2G5C194-F1
#
_cell.length_a   1.000
_cell.length_b   1.000
_cell.length_c   1.000
_cell.angle_alpha   90.00
_cell.angle_beta   90.00
_cell.angle_gamma   90.00
#
_symmetry.space_group_name_H-M   'P 1'
#
loop_
_entity.id
_entity.type
_entity.pdbx_description
1 polymer ?
#
loop_
_entity_poly.entity_id
_entity_poly.type
_entity_poly.pdbx_seq_one_letter_code
_entity_poly.pdbx_strand_id
1 'polypeptide(L)' 'MDVPSMSTQAWIRSLKSSISDEWRQWLVNDQVAGYTRTYSNNLTYASVKGAGHTAAEYKPEECFAMIKRWLSYEPL' A
#
# COMPACT_ATOMS: atom_id res chain seq x y z
N MET A 1 -16.97 13.05 -0.23
CA MET A 1 -17.04 11.81 0.58
C MET A 1 -15.68 11.17 0.43
N ASP A 2 -14.85 11.17 1.46
CA ASP A 2 -13.49 10.62 1.40
C ASP A 2 -13.43 9.22 2.04
N VAL A 3 -12.54 8.36 1.53
CA VAL A 3 -12.31 6.99 2.03
C VAL A 3 -10.96 6.96 2.74
N PRO A 4 -10.91 7.09 4.08
CA PRO A 4 -9.66 7.12 4.81
C PRO A 4 -9.01 5.73 4.87
N SER A 5 -7.68 5.72 4.86
CA SER A 5 -6.89 4.49 4.82
C SER A 5 -7.16 3.54 6.00
N MET A 6 -7.51 4.09 7.17
CA MET A 6 -7.85 3.32 8.37
C MET A 6 -9.11 2.49 8.18
N SER A 7 -10.11 2.99 7.43
CA SER A 7 -11.33 2.23 7.14
C SER A 7 -11.02 1.01 6.26
N THR A 8 -10.16 1.17 5.25
CA THR A 8 -9.67 0.05 4.43
C THR A 8 -8.91 -0.97 5.28
N GLN A 9 -8.04 -0.53 6.20
CA GLN A 9 -7.34 -1.44 7.11
C GLN A 9 -8.30 -2.20 8.03
N ALA A 10 -9.32 -1.53 8.58
CA ALA A 10 -10.33 -2.17 9.42
C ALA A 10 -11.11 -3.24 8.63
N TRP A 11 -11.49 -2.92 7.39
CA TRP A 11 -12.13 -3.88 6.48
C TRP A 11 -11.23 -5.08 6.18
N ILE A 12 -9.95 -4.88 5.85
CA ILE A 12 -9.01 -5.99 5.60
C ILE A 12 -8.87 -6.88 6.84
N ARG A 13 -8.74 -6.29 8.04
CA ARG A 13 -8.66 -7.05 9.30
C ARG A 13 -9.90 -7.91 9.55
N SER A 14 -11.08 -7.47 9.09
CA SER A 14 -12.32 -8.24 9.22
C SER A 14 -12.32 -9.55 8.40
N LEU A 15 -11.45 -9.66 7.40
CA LEU A 15 -11.25 -10.88 6.59
C LEU A 15 -10.54 -12.00 7.37
N LYS A 16 -9.92 -11.70 8.53
CA LYS A 16 -9.24 -12.67 9.42
C LYS A 16 -8.14 -13.51 8.75
N SER A 17 -7.50 -13.00 7.70
CA SER A 17 -6.31 -13.63 7.11
C SER A 17 -5.08 -13.39 7.99
N SER A 18 -4.21 -14.39 8.12
CA SER A 18 -2.95 -14.25 8.84
C SER A 18 -1.98 -13.33 8.11
N ILE A 19 -1.12 -12.65 8.86
CA ILE A 19 -0.08 -11.79 8.30
C ILE A 19 1.07 -12.68 7.81
N SER A 20 1.51 -12.47 6.57
CA SER A 20 2.64 -13.18 5.96
C SER A 20 3.90 -12.31 5.85
N ASP A 21 3.74 -10.99 5.72
CA ASP A 21 4.83 -10.00 5.80
C ASP A 21 4.41 -8.87 6.72
N GLU A 22 5.26 -8.56 7.69
CA GLU A 22 4.95 -7.61 8.75
C GLU A 22 4.84 -6.18 8.24
N TRP A 23 4.24 -5.33 9.06
CA TRP A 23 4.10 -3.91 8.73
C TRP A 23 5.48 -3.25 8.59
N ARG A 24 5.77 -2.75 7.39
CA ARG A 24 7.06 -2.12 7.09
C ARG A 24 6.90 -0.96 6.12
N GLN A 25 7.91 -0.10 6.10
CA GLN A 25 8.00 0.95 5.08
C GLN A 25 8.35 0.35 3.71
N TRP A 26 7.92 1.03 2.65
CA TRP A 26 8.39 0.80 1.29
C TRP A 26 8.98 2.09 0.72
N LEU A 27 9.97 1.93 -0.17
CA LEU A 27 10.84 3.02 -0.60
C LEU A 27 10.77 3.29 -2.10
N VAL A 28 10.89 4.56 -2.46
CA VAL A 28 11.17 5.07 -3.81
C VAL A 28 12.27 6.10 -3.67
N ASN A 29 13.37 5.96 -4.43
CA ASN A 29 14.54 6.84 -4.38
C ASN A 29 15.06 7.09 -2.94
N ASP A 30 15.19 6.03 -2.15
CA ASP A 30 15.64 6.08 -0.75
C ASP A 30 14.78 6.94 0.19
N GLN A 31 13.55 7.28 -0.23
CA GLN A 31 12.55 7.99 0.57
C GLN A 31 11.36 7.09 0.89
N VAL A 32 10.76 7.30 2.06
CA VAL A 32 9.56 6.57 2.49
C VAL A 32 8.37 6.98 1.64
N ALA A 33 8.01 6.12 0.69
CA ALA A 33 6.85 6.26 -0.17
C ALA A 33 5.55 5.85 0.56
N GLY A 34 5.66 5.02 1.59
CA GLY A 34 4.57 4.70 2.52
C GLY A 34 4.83 3.42 3.30
N TYR A 35 3.76 2.76 3.73
CA TYR A 35 3.81 1.51 4.47
C TYR A 35 3.01 0.42 3.77
N THR A 36 3.46 -0.82 3.97
CA THR A 36 2.86 -2.01 3.38
C THR A 36 2.80 -3.15 4.41
N ARG A 37 1.86 -4.07 4.19
CA ARG A 37 1.71 -5.35 4.91
C ARG A 37 1.07 -6.37 3.99
N THR A 38 1.56 -7.60 4.03
CA THR A 38 1.03 -8.70 3.23
C THR A 38 0.31 -9.72 4.10
N TYR A 39 -0.79 -10.25 3.58
CA TYR A 39 -1.62 -11.27 4.20
C TYR A 39 -1.50 -12.58 3.44
N SER A 40 -1.78 -13.70 4.11
CA SER A 40 -1.59 -15.06 3.58
C SER A 40 -2.51 -15.41 2.41
N ASN A 41 -3.56 -14.63 2.16
CA ASN A 41 -4.47 -14.78 1.02
C ASN A 41 -4.01 -14.01 -0.24
N ASN A 42 -2.71 -13.74 -0.38
CA ASN A 42 -2.14 -12.94 -1.48
C ASN A 42 -2.66 -11.50 -1.56
N LEU A 43 -3.19 -10.96 -0.46
CA LEU A 43 -3.61 -9.57 -0.35
C LEU A 43 -2.47 -8.73 0.23
N THR A 44 -2.11 -7.65 -0.46
CA THR A 44 -1.18 -6.65 0.05
C THR A 44 -1.92 -5.34 0.28
N TYR A 45 -1.81 -4.81 1.50
CA TYR A 45 -2.20 -3.43 1.78
C TYR A 45 -1.00 -2.52 1.56
N ALA A 46 -1.18 -1.42 0.83
CA ALA A 46 -0.17 -0.39 0.66
C ALA A 46 -0.78 1.00 0.84
N SER A 47 -0.10 1.88 1.58
CA SER A 47 -0.41 3.31 1.64
C SER A 47 0.61 4.09 0.80
N VAL A 48 0.19 5.23 0.23
CA VAL A 48 1.11 6.22 -0.34
C VAL A 48 1.13 7.45 0.59
N LYS A 49 2.29 7.76 1.16
CA LYS A 49 2.47 8.83 2.16
C LYS A 49 2.26 10.20 1.51
N GLY A 50 1.37 10.99 2.11
CA GLY A 50 1.06 12.35 1.63
C GLY A 50 0.16 12.38 0.39
N ALA A 51 -0.41 11.24 -0.02
CA ALA A 51 -1.39 11.17 -1.08
C ALA A 51 -2.83 11.38 -0.56
N GLY A 52 -3.69 11.96 -1.39
CA GLY A 52 -5.13 12.07 -1.16
C GLY A 52 -5.93 10.90 -1.75
N HIS A 53 -7.23 11.13 -2.00
CA HIS A 53 -8.13 10.11 -2.59
C HIS A 53 -7.69 9.71 -4.01
N THR A 54 -7.36 10.69 -4.85
CA THR A 54 -6.76 10.52 -6.18
C THR A 54 -5.23 10.43 -6.07
N ALA A 55 -4.71 9.37 -5.46
CA ALA A 55 -3.30 9.31 -5.05
C ALA A 55 -2.28 9.69 -6.14
N ALA A 56 -2.49 9.27 -7.38
CA ALA A 56 -1.59 9.57 -8.51
C ALA A 56 -1.54 11.06 -8.90
N GLU A 57 -2.54 11.86 -8.52
CA GLU A 57 -2.55 13.32 -8.70
C GLU A 57 -1.56 14.00 -7.75
N TYR A 58 -1.45 13.50 -6.52
CA TYR A 58 -0.58 14.07 -5.47
C TYR A 58 0.82 13.46 -5.46
N LYS A 59 0.92 12.17 -5.81
CA LYS A 59 2.12 11.33 -5.68
C LYS A 59 2.33 10.45 -6.94
N PRO A 60 2.50 11.06 -8.12
CA PRO A 60 2.57 10.33 -9.39
C PRO A 60 3.74 9.35 -9.47
N GLU A 61 4.92 9.73 -8.95
CA GLU A 61 6.12 8.90 -9.00
C GLU A 61 5.99 7.64 -8.14
N GLU A 62 5.53 7.79 -6.90
CA GLU A 62 5.32 6.68 -5.98
C GLU A 62 4.20 5.75 -6.48
N CYS A 63 3.12 6.32 -7.01
CA CYS A 63 2.04 5.53 -7.62
C CYS A 63 2.51 4.75 -8.84
N PHE A 64 3.35 5.34 -9.70
CA PHE A 64 3.92 4.65 -10.85
C PHE A 64 4.85 3.50 -10.43
N ALA A 65 5.73 3.73 -9.45
CA ALA A 65 6.59 2.69 -8.90
C ALA A 65 5.77 1.53 -8.30
N MET A 66 4.70 1.84 -7.56
CA MET A 66 3.81 0.85 -6.96
C MET A 66 3.12 -0.03 -8.02
N ILE A 67 2.51 0.56 -9.05
CA ILE A 67 1.83 -0.23 -10.09
C ILE A 67 2.81 -1.04 -10.94
N LYS A 68 4.00 -0.50 -11.22
CA LYS A 68 5.06 -1.22 -11.93
C LYS A 68 5.50 -2.47 -11.16
N ARG A 69 5.80 -2.33 -9.86
CA ARG A 69 6.17 -3.46 -9.00
C ARG A 69 5.06 -4.50 -8.92
N TRP A 70 3.81 -4.06 -8.77
CA TRP A 70 2.65 -4.96 -8.74
C TRP A 70 2.51 -5.80 -10.02
N LEU A 71 2.60 -5.16 -11.19
CA LEU A 71 2.52 -5.84 -12.49
C LEU A 71 3.70 -6.80 -12.74
N SER A 72 4.87 -6.50 -12.16
CA SER A 72 6.09 -7.31 -12.26
C SER A 72 6.21 -8.38 -11.18
N TYR A 73 5.22 -8.53 -10.29
CA TYR A 73 5.30 -9.41 -9.11
C TYR A 73 6.51 -9.12 -8.19
N GLU A 74 6.95 -7.87 -8.16
CA GLU A 74 8.03 -7.41 -7.29
C GLU A 74 7.46 -6.88 -5.96
N PRO A 75 8.17 -7.09 -4.84
CA PRO A 75 7.75 -6.53 -3.55
C PRO A 75 7.85 -5.01 -3.56
N LEU A 76 6.95 -4.35 -2.80
CA LEU A 76 7.04 -2.91 -2.51
C LEU A 76 8.22 -2.61 -1.59
#